data_AF-A0A966A5S8-F1
#
_entry.id   AF-A0A966A5S8-F1
#
_cell.length_a   1.000
_cell.length_b   1.000
_cell.length_c   1.000
_cell.angle_alpha   90.00
_cell.angle_beta   90.00
_cell.angle_gamma   90.00
#
_symmetry.space_group_name_H-M   'P 1'
#
loop_
_entity.id
_entity.type
_entity.pdbx_description
1 polymer ?
#
loop_
_entity_poly.entity_id
_entity_poly.type
_entity_poly.pdbx_seq_one_letter_code
_entity_poly.pdbx_strand_id
1 'polypeptide(L)'
;MRSLNTRETNRFSLLDAMRAKIAAYLYTAYRNTEGLLGNLDRWTQRRITEENMAKLALVLDTEDPVETCYRDLIREIDTEAETGIYLAGTGSLLGHLHQVTGEPAVSGELDKELATIAPVLFPDETARSTEDLDLVRITIQARHDRAHVDATVSEIIMTYLVNDADTVRDMSDAMRALQYSFHEDVVRRRCGLPPMADDKDSRELLIMVTELARRAGSYADRVAEISRQADPEQN
;
A
#
# COMPACT_ATOMS: atom_id res chain seq x y z
N MET A 1 39.88 8.48 -16.61
CA MET A 1 39.24 7.16 -16.86
C MET A 1 39.05 6.31 -15.57
N ARG A 2 38.93 6.93 -14.37
CA ARG A 2 38.75 6.21 -13.08
C ARG A 2 37.42 6.45 -12.37
N SER A 3 36.60 7.44 -12.77
CA SER A 3 35.34 7.77 -12.06
C SER A 3 34.11 6.98 -12.52
N LEU A 4 34.10 6.44 -13.75
CA LEU A 4 32.99 5.62 -14.25
C LEU A 4 32.91 4.27 -13.50
N ASN A 5 34.07 3.63 -13.29
CA ASN A 5 34.16 2.32 -12.64
C ASN A 5 33.71 2.35 -11.17
N THR A 6 33.98 3.42 -10.43
CA THR A 6 33.57 3.55 -9.01
C THR A 6 32.07 3.82 -8.87
N ARG A 7 31.48 4.56 -9.81
CA ARG A 7 30.04 4.89 -9.80
C ARG A 7 29.20 3.68 -10.17
N GLU A 8 29.65 2.87 -11.14
CA GLU A 8 29.04 1.59 -11.50
C GLU A 8 29.16 0.58 -10.34
N THR A 9 30.35 0.41 -9.76
CA THR A 9 30.56 -0.52 -8.63
C THR A 9 29.68 -0.16 -7.41
N ASN A 10 29.54 1.13 -7.09
CA ASN A 10 28.64 1.58 -6.02
C ASN A 10 27.16 1.34 -6.36
N ARG A 11 26.74 1.56 -7.62
CA ARG A 11 25.35 1.31 -8.05
C ARG A 11 24.99 -0.17 -7.99
N PHE A 12 25.91 -1.07 -8.35
CA PHE A 12 25.73 -2.52 -8.19
C PHE A 12 25.59 -2.91 -6.71
N SER A 13 26.45 -2.38 -5.84
CA SER A 13 26.35 -2.65 -4.40
C SER A 13 25.05 -2.15 -3.75
N LEU A 14 24.52 -1.02 -4.24
CA LEU A 14 23.27 -0.44 -3.76
C LEU A 14 22.06 -1.26 -4.21
N LEU A 15 22.04 -1.67 -5.49
CA LEU A 15 20.99 -2.55 -6.03
C LEU A 15 20.93 -3.87 -5.25
N ASP A 16 22.08 -4.50 -4.99
CA ASP A 16 22.13 -5.75 -4.24
C ASP A 16 21.68 -5.57 -2.79
N ALA A 17 22.02 -4.45 -2.16
CA ALA A 17 21.53 -4.10 -0.82
C ALA A 17 20.00 -3.91 -0.80
N MET A 18 19.45 -3.17 -1.76
CA MET A 18 17.99 -2.99 -1.90
C MET A 18 17.29 -4.33 -2.10
N ARG A 19 17.77 -5.17 -3.04
CA ARG A 19 17.23 -6.52 -3.30
C ARG A 19 17.25 -7.39 -2.05
N ALA A 20 18.38 -7.42 -1.34
CA ALA A 20 18.51 -8.19 -0.11
C ALA A 20 17.53 -7.72 0.96
N LYS A 21 17.34 -6.39 1.11
CA LYS A 21 16.40 -5.82 2.08
C LYS A 21 14.95 -6.14 1.74
N ILE A 22 14.55 -6.00 0.48
CA ILE A 22 13.20 -6.35 0.00
C ILE A 22 12.95 -7.85 0.20
N ALA A 23 13.89 -8.71 -0.19
CA ALA A 23 13.76 -10.15 -0.01
C ALA A 23 13.62 -10.55 1.47
N ALA A 24 14.39 -9.93 2.36
CA ALA A 24 14.29 -10.16 3.80
C ALA A 24 12.93 -9.70 4.37
N TYR A 25 12.41 -8.57 3.90
CA TYR A 25 11.07 -8.09 4.26
C TYR A 25 9.99 -9.07 3.80
N LEU A 26 9.97 -9.44 2.52
CA LEU A 26 8.98 -10.38 1.96
C LEU A 26 9.03 -11.74 2.65
N TYR A 27 10.23 -12.25 2.95
CA TYR A 27 10.39 -13.48 3.73
C TYR A 27 9.72 -13.38 5.11
N THR A 28 9.84 -12.23 5.78
CA THR A 28 9.20 -12.00 7.07
C THR A 28 7.68 -11.90 6.90
N ALA A 29 7.20 -11.20 5.88
CA ALA A 29 5.77 -11.08 5.56
C ALA A 29 5.13 -12.46 5.29
N TYR A 30 5.78 -13.33 4.52
CA TYR A 30 5.31 -14.70 4.26
C TYR A 30 5.38 -15.63 5.47
N ARG A 31 6.11 -15.26 6.52
CA ARG A 31 6.17 -16.02 7.78
C ARG A 31 5.21 -15.50 8.83
N ASN A 32 4.65 -14.31 8.64
CA ASN A 32 3.68 -13.75 9.56
C ASN A 32 2.36 -14.53 9.44
N THR A 33 1.87 -15.03 10.58
CA THR A 33 0.60 -15.75 10.70
C THR A 33 -0.60 -14.84 10.92
N GLU A 34 -0.36 -13.55 11.19
CA GLU A 34 -1.40 -12.55 11.43
C GLU A 34 -2.01 -12.00 10.13
N GLY A 35 -1.32 -12.17 9.00
CA GLY A 35 -1.82 -11.84 7.66
C GLY A 35 -2.11 -13.09 6.82
N LEU A 36 -2.75 -12.89 5.66
CA LEU A 36 -3.08 -13.96 4.71
C LEU A 36 -1.90 -14.38 3.83
N LEU A 37 -0.86 -13.56 3.73
CA LEU A 37 0.29 -13.83 2.86
C LEU A 37 1.05 -15.11 3.22
N GLY A 38 1.10 -15.47 4.50
CA GLY A 38 1.73 -16.72 4.95
C GLY A 38 0.96 -17.98 4.57
N ASN A 39 -0.34 -17.84 4.26
CA ASN A 39 -1.20 -18.94 3.84
C ASN A 39 -1.23 -19.14 2.32
N LEU A 40 -0.59 -18.25 1.57
CA LEU A 40 -0.48 -18.37 0.12
C LEU A 40 0.39 -19.57 -0.25
N ASP A 41 0.06 -20.19 -1.39
CA ASP A 41 0.91 -21.22 -1.96
C ASP A 41 2.25 -20.64 -2.43
N ARG A 42 3.26 -21.52 -2.58
CA ARG A 42 4.62 -21.11 -2.94
C ARG A 42 4.71 -20.40 -4.28
N TRP A 43 3.83 -20.74 -5.23
CA TRP A 43 3.84 -20.10 -6.54
C TRP A 43 3.34 -18.65 -6.43
N THR A 44 2.27 -18.41 -5.67
CA THR A 44 1.78 -17.05 -5.43
C THR A 44 2.78 -16.19 -4.64
N GLN A 45 3.43 -16.73 -3.61
CA GLN A 45 4.50 -16.01 -2.89
C GLN A 45 5.69 -15.69 -3.80
N ARG A 46 6.06 -16.62 -4.67
CA ARG A 46 7.10 -16.38 -5.67
C ARG A 46 6.69 -15.27 -6.63
N ARG A 47 5.43 -15.26 -7.09
CA ARG A 47 4.91 -14.23 -7.97
C ARG A 47 4.99 -12.84 -7.37
N ILE A 48 4.51 -12.67 -6.14
CA ILE A 48 4.58 -11.39 -5.41
C ILE A 48 6.04 -10.92 -5.26
N THR A 49 6.96 -11.87 -5.05
CA THR A 49 8.40 -11.57 -4.97
C THR A 49 8.95 -11.07 -6.31
N GLU A 50 8.64 -11.76 -7.41
CA GLU A 50 9.07 -11.38 -8.76
C GLU A 50 8.52 -10.00 -9.16
N GLU A 51 7.25 -9.71 -8.87
CA GLU A 51 6.63 -8.40 -9.12
C GLU A 51 7.33 -7.27 -8.34
N ASN A 52 7.64 -7.48 -7.05
CA ASN A 52 8.34 -6.46 -6.27
C ASN A 52 9.80 -6.26 -6.71
N MET A 53 10.48 -7.32 -7.19
CA MET A 53 11.81 -7.18 -7.78
C MET A 53 11.76 -6.49 -9.15
N ALA A 54 10.71 -6.72 -9.92
CA ALA A 54 10.45 -6.02 -11.18
C ALA A 54 10.17 -4.53 -10.95
N LYS A 55 9.37 -4.18 -9.93
CA LYS A 55 9.15 -2.80 -9.49
C LYS A 55 10.47 -2.08 -9.19
N LEU A 56 11.34 -2.68 -8.39
CA LEU A 56 12.68 -2.15 -8.10
C LEU A 56 13.47 -1.89 -9.40
N ALA A 57 13.47 -2.85 -10.32
CA ALA A 57 14.17 -2.70 -11.59
C ALA A 57 13.63 -1.52 -12.40
N LEU A 58 12.30 -1.40 -12.53
CA LEU A 58 11.64 -0.31 -13.25
C LEU A 58 11.97 1.05 -12.62
N VAL A 59 11.90 1.17 -11.29
CA VAL A 59 12.24 2.41 -10.58
C VAL A 59 13.68 2.85 -10.86
N LEU A 60 14.62 1.90 -10.85
CA LEU A 60 16.04 2.22 -11.02
C LEU A 60 16.46 2.47 -12.48
N ASP A 61 15.60 2.13 -13.44
CA ASP A 61 15.84 2.34 -14.87
C ASP A 61 15.30 3.69 -15.38
N THR A 62 14.59 4.45 -14.54
CA THR A 62 14.10 5.78 -14.91
C THR A 62 15.15 6.89 -14.77
N GLU A 63 14.90 8.02 -15.42
CA GLU A 63 15.74 9.23 -15.30
C GLU A 63 15.67 9.87 -13.90
N ASP A 64 14.52 9.72 -13.22
CA ASP A 64 14.28 10.19 -11.86
C ASP A 64 13.68 9.06 -10.99
N PRO A 65 14.54 8.20 -10.41
CA PRO A 65 14.11 7.09 -9.56
C PRO A 65 13.38 7.56 -8.30
N VAL A 66 13.75 8.74 -7.76
CA VAL A 66 13.13 9.29 -6.55
C VAL A 66 11.68 9.68 -6.84
N GLU A 67 11.43 10.49 -7.86
CA GLU A 67 10.06 10.87 -8.23
C GLU A 67 9.23 9.65 -8.65
N THR A 68 9.83 8.70 -9.38
CA THR A 68 9.13 7.46 -9.78
C THR A 68 8.71 6.66 -8.56
N CYS A 69 9.62 6.41 -7.63
CA CYS A 69 9.34 5.69 -6.39
C CYS A 69 8.33 6.45 -5.51
N TYR A 70 8.38 7.78 -5.51
CA TYR A 70 7.45 8.61 -4.73
C TYR A 70 6.03 8.48 -5.25
N ARG A 71 5.84 8.48 -6.58
CA ARG A 71 4.55 8.23 -7.20
C ARG A 71 4.03 6.83 -6.89
N ASP A 72 4.89 5.81 -6.93
CA ASP A 72 4.52 4.44 -6.57
C ASP A 72 4.02 4.40 -5.11
N LEU A 73 4.78 5.00 -4.20
CA LEU A 73 4.43 5.09 -2.79
C LEU A 73 3.07 5.77 -2.56
N ILE A 74 2.78 6.89 -3.25
CA ILE A 74 1.47 7.56 -3.13
C ILE A 74 0.31 6.61 -3.50
N ARG A 75 0.42 5.87 -4.62
CA ARG A 75 -0.68 4.98 -5.08
C ARG A 75 -0.86 3.80 -4.16
N GLU A 76 0.24 3.27 -3.66
CA GLU A 76 0.24 2.07 -2.84
C GLU A 76 -0.28 2.36 -1.44
N ILE A 77 0.05 3.51 -0.85
CA ILE A 77 -0.57 3.94 0.41
C ILE A 77 -2.05 4.27 0.19
N ASP A 78 -2.44 4.86 -0.96
CA ASP A 78 -3.86 5.12 -1.26
C ASP A 78 -4.67 3.82 -1.29
N THR A 79 -4.13 2.80 -1.95
CA THR A 79 -4.73 1.45 -2.05
C THR A 79 -4.70 0.73 -0.70
N GLU A 80 -3.63 0.90 0.08
CA GLU A 80 -3.51 0.39 1.45
C GLU A 80 -4.62 0.98 2.32
N ALA A 81 -4.79 2.30 2.28
CA ALA A 81 -5.77 3.03 3.08
C ALA A 81 -7.22 2.67 2.71
N GLU A 82 -7.54 2.52 1.42
CA GLU A 82 -8.89 2.16 0.93
C GLU A 82 -9.43 0.88 1.62
N THR A 83 -8.54 -0.05 1.98
CA THR A 83 -8.92 -1.32 2.62
C THR A 83 -8.53 -1.38 4.10
N GLY A 84 -7.46 -0.69 4.48
CA GLY A 84 -6.95 -0.62 5.85
C GLY A 84 -7.91 0.05 6.82
N ILE A 85 -8.75 1.00 6.37
CA ILE A 85 -9.75 1.66 7.23
C ILE A 85 -10.75 0.70 7.90
N TYR A 86 -10.98 -0.48 7.31
CA TYR A 86 -11.86 -1.52 7.88
C TYR A 86 -11.14 -2.46 8.85
N LEU A 87 -9.80 -2.40 8.86
CA LEU A 87 -8.93 -3.23 9.71
C LEU A 87 -8.28 -2.42 10.82
N ALA A 88 -8.25 -1.08 10.66
CA ALA A 88 -7.88 -0.13 11.68
C ALA A 88 -8.87 -0.26 12.84
N GLY A 89 -8.37 -0.67 14.00
CA GLY A 89 -9.18 -0.88 15.19
C GLY A 89 -8.32 -1.26 16.39
N THR A 90 -8.89 -1.13 17.60
CA THR A 90 -8.16 -1.35 18.87
C THR A 90 -7.68 -2.79 19.07
N GLY A 91 -8.20 -3.75 18.29
CA GLY A 91 -7.77 -5.15 18.28
C GLY A 91 -6.82 -5.54 17.15
N SER A 92 -6.40 -4.59 16.30
CA SER A 92 -5.51 -4.90 15.18
C SER A 92 -4.12 -5.31 15.69
N LEU A 93 -3.64 -6.46 15.23
CA LEU A 93 -2.29 -6.95 15.54
C LEU A 93 -1.23 -6.28 14.64
N LEU A 94 -1.65 -5.57 13.59
CA LEU A 94 -0.77 -4.89 12.67
C LEU A 94 -0.37 -3.51 13.23
N GLY A 95 0.90 -3.39 13.62
CA GLY A 95 1.41 -2.19 14.31
C GLY A 95 1.22 -0.87 13.56
N HIS A 96 1.24 -0.87 12.23
CA HIS A 96 1.00 0.34 11.43
C HIS A 96 -0.47 0.78 11.48
N LEU A 97 -1.42 -0.17 11.49
CA LEU A 97 -2.85 0.16 11.64
C LEU A 97 -3.15 0.76 13.02
N HIS A 98 -2.45 0.31 14.05
CA HIS A 98 -2.57 0.92 15.38
C HIS A 98 -2.13 2.40 15.39
N GLN A 99 -1.06 2.74 14.69
CA GLN A 99 -0.60 4.13 14.58
C GLN A 99 -1.66 5.02 13.93
N VAL A 100 -2.28 4.53 12.83
CA VAL A 100 -3.29 5.29 12.11
C VAL A 100 -4.59 5.49 12.92
N THR A 101 -4.93 4.58 13.85
CA THR A 101 -6.05 4.81 14.78
C THR A 101 -5.81 5.95 15.78
N GLY A 102 -4.59 6.48 15.87
CA GLY A 102 -4.31 7.70 16.63
C GLY A 102 -4.72 8.98 15.91
N GLU A 103 -5.06 8.92 14.63
CA GLU A 103 -5.41 10.08 13.82
C GLU A 103 -6.83 10.57 14.10
N PRO A 104 -7.08 11.89 14.25
CA PRO A 104 -8.39 12.42 14.67
C PRO A 104 -9.58 12.04 13.78
N ALA A 105 -9.34 11.79 12.49
CA ALA A 105 -10.37 11.48 11.50
C ALA A 105 -10.44 9.98 11.14
N VAL A 106 -9.79 9.12 11.91
CA VAL A 106 -9.88 7.65 11.80
C VAL A 106 -10.56 7.12 13.07
N SER A 107 -11.77 6.57 12.95
CA SER A 107 -12.50 6.10 14.14
C SER A 107 -11.98 4.78 14.68
N GLY A 108 -11.45 3.93 13.80
CA GLY A 108 -11.11 2.55 14.11
C GLY A 108 -12.33 1.67 14.42
N GLU A 109 -13.51 2.02 13.90
CA GLU A 109 -14.78 1.34 14.19
C GLU A 109 -15.54 0.86 12.94
N LEU A 110 -15.00 1.08 11.74
CA LEU A 110 -15.69 0.67 10.51
C LEU A 110 -15.87 -0.85 10.39
N ASP A 111 -15.05 -1.64 11.08
CA ASP A 111 -15.17 -3.10 11.18
C ASP A 111 -16.50 -3.53 11.80
N LYS A 112 -17.01 -2.75 12.76
CA LYS A 112 -18.30 -2.97 13.46
C LYS A 112 -19.49 -2.63 12.56
N GLU A 113 -19.28 -1.73 11.60
CA GLU A 113 -20.31 -1.23 10.68
C GLU A 113 -20.35 -2.00 9.35
N LEU A 114 -19.55 -3.06 9.20
CA LEU A 114 -19.46 -3.82 7.94
C LEU A 114 -20.81 -4.36 7.45
N ALA A 115 -21.75 -4.70 8.33
CA ALA A 115 -23.10 -5.11 7.93
C ALA A 115 -23.87 -4.03 7.16
N THR A 116 -23.64 -2.75 7.49
CA THR A 116 -24.22 -1.60 6.81
C THR A 116 -23.44 -1.24 5.55
N ILE A 117 -22.12 -1.33 5.60
CA ILE A 117 -21.20 -0.89 4.54
C ILE A 117 -21.13 -1.89 3.38
N ALA A 118 -21.02 -3.19 3.70
CA ALA A 118 -20.70 -4.23 2.72
C ALA A 118 -21.69 -4.31 1.54
N PRO A 119 -23.02 -4.21 1.72
CA PRO A 119 -23.95 -4.20 0.60
C PRO A 119 -23.75 -3.05 -0.39
N VAL A 120 -23.14 -1.93 0.04
CA VAL A 120 -22.93 -0.74 -0.79
C VAL A 120 -21.58 -0.78 -1.50
N LEU A 121 -20.53 -1.22 -0.82
CA LEU A 121 -19.15 -1.15 -1.31
C LEU A 121 -18.58 -2.49 -1.79
N PHE A 122 -19.12 -3.60 -1.31
CA PHE A 122 -18.72 -4.97 -1.64
C PHE A 122 -19.96 -5.82 -2.03
N PRO A 123 -20.81 -5.36 -2.97
CA PRO A 123 -22.10 -6.00 -3.22
C PRO A 123 -21.94 -7.45 -3.72
N ASP A 124 -20.92 -7.73 -4.52
CA ASP A 124 -20.67 -9.06 -5.07
C ASP A 124 -20.18 -10.03 -3.99
N GLU A 125 -19.24 -9.60 -3.16
CA GLU A 125 -18.74 -10.37 -2.02
C GLU A 125 -19.85 -10.59 -0.98
N THR A 126 -20.66 -9.57 -0.74
CA THR A 126 -21.82 -9.65 0.17
C THR A 126 -22.83 -10.68 -0.33
N ALA A 127 -23.16 -10.66 -1.62
CA ALA A 127 -24.13 -11.60 -2.20
C ALA A 127 -23.66 -13.06 -2.20
N ARG A 128 -22.34 -13.29 -2.10
CA ARG A 128 -21.72 -14.63 -2.10
C ARG A 128 -21.25 -15.09 -0.73
N SER A 129 -21.29 -14.22 0.27
CA SER A 129 -20.94 -14.57 1.64
C SER A 129 -22.02 -15.49 2.22
N THR A 130 -21.59 -16.60 2.81
CA THR A 130 -22.49 -17.60 3.38
C THR A 130 -22.83 -17.31 4.83
N GLU A 131 -21.89 -16.76 5.61
CA GLU A 131 -22.02 -16.46 7.04
C GLU A 131 -21.14 -15.23 7.41
N ASP A 132 -21.62 -14.36 8.31
CA ASP A 132 -20.87 -13.27 8.97
C ASP A 132 -19.97 -12.37 8.09
N LEU A 133 -20.31 -12.21 6.80
CA LEU A 133 -19.53 -11.43 5.83
C LEU A 133 -18.11 -11.98 5.63
N ASP A 134 -17.93 -13.29 5.76
CA ASP A 134 -16.66 -14.00 5.62
C ASP A 134 -15.87 -13.62 4.36
N LEU A 135 -16.52 -13.67 3.19
CA LEU A 135 -15.90 -13.33 1.92
C LEU A 135 -15.50 -11.86 1.84
N VAL A 136 -16.31 -10.96 2.42
CA VAL A 136 -16.00 -9.52 2.49
C VAL A 136 -14.76 -9.32 3.34
N ARG A 137 -14.71 -9.92 4.54
CA ARG A 137 -13.57 -9.81 5.47
C ARG A 137 -12.29 -10.36 4.86
N ILE A 138 -12.34 -11.54 4.24
CA ILE A 138 -11.18 -12.14 3.56
C ILE A 138 -10.72 -11.25 2.40
N THR A 139 -11.65 -10.68 1.64
CA THR A 139 -11.32 -9.78 0.52
C THR A 139 -10.63 -8.51 1.00
N ILE A 140 -11.16 -7.88 2.04
CA ILE A 140 -10.55 -6.69 2.67
C ILE A 140 -9.13 -7.02 3.14
N GLN A 141 -8.96 -8.10 3.92
CA GLN A 141 -7.65 -8.50 4.43
C GLN A 141 -6.67 -8.81 3.31
N ALA A 142 -7.09 -9.56 2.29
CA ALA A 142 -6.22 -9.94 1.18
C ALA A 142 -5.76 -8.73 0.37
N ARG A 143 -6.66 -7.77 0.10
CA ARG A 143 -6.34 -6.53 -0.61
C ARG A 143 -5.40 -5.66 0.23
N HIS A 144 -5.70 -5.48 1.51
CA HIS A 144 -4.85 -4.72 2.43
C HIS A 144 -3.46 -5.31 2.53
N ASP A 145 -3.32 -6.62 2.76
CA ASP A 145 -2.02 -7.27 2.91
C ASP A 145 -1.15 -7.10 1.65
N ARG A 146 -1.76 -7.21 0.46
CA ARG A 146 -1.05 -7.00 -0.80
C ARG A 146 -0.60 -5.55 -0.93
N ALA A 147 -1.51 -4.59 -0.69
CA ALA A 147 -1.23 -3.17 -0.83
C ALA A 147 -0.19 -2.68 0.18
N HIS A 148 -0.27 -3.15 1.43
CA HIS A 148 0.70 -2.84 2.48
C HIS A 148 2.10 -3.34 2.14
N VAL A 149 2.21 -4.56 1.58
CA VAL A 149 3.50 -5.07 1.07
C VAL A 149 4.05 -4.18 -0.02
N ASP A 150 3.21 -3.78 -0.98
CA ASP A 150 3.64 -2.91 -2.08
C ASP A 150 4.18 -1.58 -1.55
N ALA A 151 3.41 -0.90 -0.69
CA ALA A 151 3.79 0.36 -0.07
C ALA A 151 5.09 0.24 0.72
N THR A 152 5.21 -0.80 1.55
CA THR A 152 6.43 -1.03 2.37
C THR A 152 7.65 -1.29 1.50
N VAL A 153 7.50 -2.00 0.38
CA VAL A 153 8.60 -2.18 -0.57
C VAL A 153 9.01 -0.84 -1.19
N SER A 154 8.07 0.01 -1.57
CA SER A 154 8.38 1.36 -2.07
C SER A 154 9.05 2.24 -1.01
N GLU A 155 8.66 2.16 0.26
CA GLU A 155 9.36 2.83 1.37
C GLU A 155 10.80 2.35 1.53
N ILE A 156 11.03 1.04 1.44
CA ILE A 156 12.37 0.46 1.46
C ILE A 156 13.21 1.05 0.31
N ILE A 157 12.68 1.03 -0.92
CA ILE A 157 13.38 1.58 -2.09
C ILE A 157 13.69 3.06 -1.88
N MET A 158 12.69 3.85 -1.48
CA MET A 158 12.81 5.28 -1.23
C MET A 158 13.86 5.60 -0.16
N THR A 159 13.91 4.83 0.92
CA THR A 159 14.92 4.98 1.99
C THR A 159 16.33 4.93 1.45
N TYR A 160 16.61 4.00 0.53
CA TYR A 160 17.93 3.90 -0.10
C TYR A 160 18.18 4.98 -1.15
N LEU A 161 17.15 5.44 -1.87
CA LEU A 161 17.28 6.50 -2.87
C LEU A 161 17.55 7.87 -2.24
N VAL A 162 16.85 8.19 -1.15
CA VAL A 162 17.01 9.46 -0.40
C VAL A 162 18.16 9.38 0.58
N ASN A 163 18.55 8.17 1.00
CA ASN A 163 19.54 7.91 2.04
C ASN A 163 19.18 8.58 3.38
N ASP A 164 17.88 8.63 3.69
CA ASP A 164 17.31 9.17 4.93
C ASP A 164 16.03 8.40 5.27
N ALA A 165 16.15 7.41 6.15
CA ALA A 165 15.05 6.54 6.53
C ALA A 165 13.98 7.26 7.36
N ASP A 166 14.39 8.26 8.15
CA ASP A 166 13.47 8.96 9.04
C ASP A 166 12.61 9.96 8.25
N THR A 167 13.22 10.70 7.32
CA THR A 167 12.46 11.57 6.40
C THR A 167 11.45 10.77 5.57
N VAL A 168 11.84 9.59 5.08
CA VAL A 168 10.92 8.74 4.28
C VAL A 168 9.78 8.21 5.13
N ARG A 169 10.06 7.81 6.38
CA ARG A 169 9.02 7.39 7.33
C ARG A 169 8.05 8.52 7.64
N ASP A 170 8.54 9.70 8.02
CA ASP A 170 7.70 10.86 8.34
C ASP A 170 6.80 11.24 7.16
N MET A 171 7.35 11.21 5.94
CA MET A 171 6.57 11.45 4.71
C MET A 171 5.49 10.39 4.50
N SER A 172 5.81 9.11 4.70
CA SER A 172 4.88 8.00 4.52
C SER A 172 3.77 8.00 5.57
N ASP A 173 4.12 8.31 6.81
CA ASP A 173 3.17 8.42 7.93
C ASP A 173 2.21 9.59 7.70
N ALA A 174 2.71 10.74 7.22
CA ALA A 174 1.86 11.87 6.84
C ALA A 174 0.91 11.52 5.68
N MET A 175 1.37 10.74 4.68
CA MET A 175 0.52 10.26 3.59
C MET A 175 -0.56 9.30 4.11
N ARG A 176 -0.20 8.35 4.98
CA ARG A 176 -1.17 7.44 5.63
C ARG A 176 -2.22 8.21 6.42
N ALA A 177 -1.81 9.13 7.28
CA ALA A 177 -2.74 9.93 8.07
C ALA A 177 -3.77 10.66 7.19
N LEU A 178 -3.30 11.26 6.10
CA LEU A 178 -4.17 11.93 5.12
C LEU A 178 -5.12 10.95 4.41
N GLN A 179 -4.60 9.86 3.85
CA GLN A 179 -5.37 8.94 3.01
C GLN A 179 -6.37 8.12 3.81
N TYR A 180 -6.00 7.60 5.00
CA TYR A 180 -6.95 6.88 5.85
C TYR A 180 -8.09 7.78 6.33
N SER A 181 -7.78 9.01 6.75
CA SER A 181 -8.80 10.00 7.14
C SER A 181 -9.78 10.30 6.00
N PHE A 182 -9.25 10.46 4.78
CA PHE A 182 -10.06 10.69 3.59
C PHE A 182 -10.96 9.49 3.27
N HIS A 183 -10.39 8.29 3.18
CA HIS A 183 -11.14 7.08 2.82
C HIS A 183 -12.21 6.76 3.86
N GLU A 184 -11.92 6.95 5.15
CA GLU A 184 -12.92 6.75 6.20
C GLU A 184 -14.11 7.71 6.07
N ASP A 185 -13.87 9.01 5.90
CA ASP A 185 -14.95 9.99 5.76
C ASP A 185 -15.79 9.74 4.49
N VAL A 186 -15.14 9.38 3.37
CA VAL A 186 -15.81 9.02 2.11
C VAL A 186 -16.74 7.82 2.31
N VAL A 187 -16.26 6.76 2.96
CA VAL A 187 -17.05 5.56 3.22
C VAL A 187 -18.24 5.88 4.12
N ARG A 188 -18.01 6.62 5.21
CA ARG A 188 -19.07 7.00 6.15
C ARG A 188 -20.18 7.79 5.44
N ARG A 189 -19.81 8.82 4.68
CA ARG A 189 -20.78 9.63 3.91
C ARG A 189 -21.52 8.80 2.87
N ARG A 190 -20.82 7.95 2.13
CA ARG A 190 -21.42 7.10 1.09
C ARG A 190 -22.39 6.05 1.65
N CYS A 191 -22.15 5.58 2.87
CA CYS A 191 -22.98 4.57 3.55
C CYS A 191 -23.99 5.16 4.54
N GLY A 192 -24.12 6.49 4.62
CA GLY A 192 -25.05 7.15 5.53
C GLY A 192 -24.67 7.07 7.02
N LEU A 193 -23.40 6.80 7.32
CA LEU A 193 -22.86 6.82 8.69
C LEU A 193 -22.49 8.26 9.09
N PRO A 194 -22.37 8.56 10.40
CA PRO A 194 -21.89 9.87 10.86
C PRO A 194 -20.52 10.20 10.25
N PRO A 195 -20.34 11.39 9.62
CA PRO A 195 -19.07 11.80 9.01
C PRO A 195 -18.01 12.06 10.09
N MET A 196 -16.73 11.95 9.70
CA MET A 196 -15.59 12.24 10.58
C MET A 196 -15.11 13.69 10.46
N ALA A 197 -15.31 14.28 9.29
CA ALA A 197 -14.93 15.65 9.01
C ALA A 197 -16.18 16.50 8.71
N ASP A 198 -16.13 17.79 9.03
CA ASP A 198 -17.15 18.72 8.55
C ASP A 198 -16.99 18.96 7.04
N ASP A 199 -17.94 19.65 6.41
CA ASP A 199 -17.91 19.84 4.95
C ASP A 199 -16.70 20.65 4.46
N LYS A 200 -16.10 21.49 5.31
CA LYS A 200 -14.89 22.24 4.97
C LYS A 200 -13.68 21.31 4.99
N ASP A 201 -13.52 20.56 6.07
CA ASP A 201 -12.39 19.65 6.27
C ASP A 201 -12.44 18.50 5.25
N SER A 202 -13.62 17.92 4.97
CA SER A 202 -13.78 16.92 3.90
C SER A 202 -13.38 17.45 2.53
N ARG A 203 -13.66 18.73 2.25
CA ARG A 203 -13.27 19.37 0.98
C ARG A 203 -11.76 19.59 0.91
N GLU A 204 -11.12 19.98 2.01
CA GLU A 204 -9.67 20.13 2.09
C GLU A 204 -8.96 18.78 1.91
N LEU A 205 -9.43 17.72 2.57
CA LEU A 205 -8.95 16.34 2.37
C LEU A 205 -9.07 15.91 0.91
N LEU A 206 -10.23 16.14 0.29
CA LEU A 206 -10.45 15.80 -1.12
C LEU A 206 -9.47 16.52 -2.04
N ILE A 207 -9.20 17.81 -1.82
CA ILE A 207 -8.23 18.57 -2.64
C ILE A 207 -6.83 17.98 -2.49
N MET A 208 -6.38 17.72 -1.26
CA MET A 208 -5.05 17.18 -0.99
C MET A 208 -4.85 15.80 -1.62
N VAL A 209 -5.80 14.88 -1.42
CA VAL A 209 -5.73 13.53 -1.99
C VAL A 209 -5.83 13.57 -3.53
N THR A 210 -6.64 14.45 -4.09
CA THR A 210 -6.73 14.61 -5.56
C THR A 210 -5.41 15.09 -6.17
N GLU A 211 -4.71 16.01 -5.52
CA GLU A 211 -3.40 16.47 -6.00
C GLU A 211 -2.34 15.36 -5.92
N LEU A 212 -2.36 14.55 -4.86
CA LEU A 212 -1.50 13.37 -4.74
C LEU A 212 -1.80 12.35 -5.84
N ALA A 213 -3.08 12.00 -6.04
CA ALA A 213 -3.51 11.07 -7.07
C ALA A 213 -3.14 11.56 -8.48
N ARG A 214 -3.27 12.87 -8.74
CA ARG A 214 -2.87 13.48 -10.02
C ARG A 214 -1.37 13.39 -10.25
N ARG A 215 -0.55 13.61 -9.22
CA ARG A 215 0.90 13.47 -9.31
C ARG A 215 1.31 12.03 -9.52
N ALA A 216 0.64 11.11 -8.83
CA ALA A 216 0.90 9.69 -8.92
C ALA A 216 0.52 9.16 -10.30
N GLY A 217 -0.68 9.44 -10.80
CA GLY A 217 -1.21 8.85 -12.03
C GLY A 217 -1.77 7.45 -11.80
N SER A 218 -2.10 6.73 -12.88
CA SER A 218 -2.88 5.48 -12.84
C SER A 218 -2.18 4.31 -12.13
N TYR A 219 -2.86 3.70 -11.13
CA TYR A 219 -2.39 2.48 -10.47
C TYR A 219 -2.49 1.26 -11.39
N ALA A 220 -3.58 1.13 -12.16
CA ALA A 220 -3.77 0.00 -13.07
C ALA A 220 -2.68 -0.09 -14.15
N ASP A 221 -2.29 1.05 -14.72
CA ASP A 221 -1.22 1.10 -15.72
C ASP A 221 0.12 0.69 -15.11
N ARG A 222 0.38 1.12 -13.86
CA ARG A 222 1.60 0.79 -13.14
C ARG A 222 1.68 -0.70 -12.79
N VAL A 223 0.59 -1.29 -12.31
CA VAL A 223 0.51 -2.75 -12.06
C VAL A 223 0.76 -3.52 -13.35
N ALA A 224 0.13 -3.13 -14.46
CA ALA A 224 0.32 -3.79 -15.75
C ALA A 224 1.78 -3.70 -16.23
N GLU A 225 2.45 -2.57 -16.01
CA GLU A 225 3.88 -2.40 -16.32
C GLU A 225 4.76 -3.34 -15.48
N ILE A 226 4.51 -3.41 -14.17
CA ILE A 226 5.24 -4.31 -13.26
C ILE A 226 5.04 -5.77 -13.66
N SER A 227 3.80 -6.19 -13.95
CA SER A 227 3.51 -7.57 -14.35
C SER A 227 4.20 -7.95 -15.66
N ARG A 228 4.26 -7.05 -16.65
CA ARG A 228 5.00 -7.29 -17.91
C ARG A 228 6.50 -7.45 -17.67
N GLN A 229 7.06 -6.70 -16.73
CA GLN A 229 8.48 -6.81 -16.39
C GLN A 229 8.78 -8.09 -15.58
N ALA A 230 7.82 -8.56 -14.77
CA ALA A 230 7.95 -9.79 -13.99
C ALA A 230 7.83 -11.07 -14.85
N ASP A 231 7.00 -11.06 -15.90
CA ASP A 231 6.86 -12.13 -16.89
C ASP A 231 7.32 -11.69 -18.30
N PRO A 232 8.62 -11.76 -18.63
CA PRO A 232 9.09 -11.44 -19.97
C PRO A 232 8.64 -12.45 -21.04
N GLU A 233 8.12 -13.62 -20.67
CA GLU A 233 7.66 -14.68 -21.60
C GLU A 233 6.25 -14.46 -22.18
N GLN A 234 5.56 -13.36 -21.84
CA GLN A 234 4.23 -13.02 -22.40
C GLN A 234 4.28 -12.10 -23.64
N ASN A 235 5.45 -11.91 -24.26
CA ASN A 235 5.62 -11.19 -25.52
C ASN A 235 6.00 -12.12 -26.68
#